data_AF-A0A6C2TXN6-F1
#
_entry.id   AF-A0A6C2TXN6-F1
#
_cell.length_a   1.000
_cell.length_b   1.000
_cell.length_c   1.000
_cell.angle_alpha   90.00
_cell.angle_beta   90.00
_cell.angle_gamma   90.00
#
_symmetry.space_group_name_H-M   'P 1'
#
loop_
_entity.id
_entity.type
_entity.pdbx_description
1 polymer ?
#
loop_
_entity_poly.entity_id
_entity_poly.type
_entity_poly.pdbx_seq_one_letter_code
_entity_poly.pdbx_strand_id
1 'polypeptide(L)'
;MAKILKDIEMAEIISRAVEDKTVIEEYEAYRHFLEDLGELICTHFGGEPGRVSGPAYPGDELGWTCGFHINEGVPDDGGVFNRYDTDEAWRDGKEVQA
;
A
#
# COMPACT_ATOMS: atom_id res chain seq x y z
N MET A 1 17.59 0.39 26.95
CA MET A 1 16.38 -0.32 27.41
C MET A 1 15.50 -0.52 26.18
N ALA A 2 15.13 -1.77 25.86
CA ALA A 2 14.30 -2.04 24.69
C ALA A 2 12.84 -1.68 24.98
N LYS A 3 12.13 -1.14 23.98
CA LYS A 3 10.68 -1.03 24.03
C LYS A 3 10.08 -2.32 23.47
N ILE A 4 9.00 -2.80 24.08
CA ILE A 4 8.23 -3.95 23.62
C ILE A 4 6.88 -3.40 23.19
N LEU A 5 6.46 -3.70 21.96
CA LEU A 5 5.18 -3.30 21.41
C LEU A 5 4.30 -4.54 21.21
N LYS A 6 2.99 -4.37 21.41
CA LYS A 6 1.99 -5.32 20.95
C LYS A 6 1.81 -5.19 19.44
N ASP A 7 1.29 -6.23 18.82
CA ASP A 7 0.89 -6.23 17.42
C ASP A 7 -0.03 -5.04 17.06
N ILE A 8 -1.03 -4.75 17.89
CA ILE A 8 -1.96 -3.65 17.68
C ILE A 8 -1.28 -2.27 17.79
N GLU A 9 -0.26 -2.15 18.65
CA GLU A 9 0.51 -0.91 18.80
C GLU A 9 1.44 -0.71 17.58
N MET A 10 1.94 -1.79 16.98
CA MET A 10 2.68 -1.72 15.72
C MET A 10 1.77 -1.25 14.57
N ALA A 11 0.55 -1.78 14.47
CA ALA A 11 -0.43 -1.35 13.47
C ALA A 11 -0.83 0.13 13.65
N GLU A 12 -1.01 0.58 14.88
CA GLU A 12 -1.29 1.98 15.20
C GLU A 12 -0.18 2.92 14.72
N ILE A 13 1.10 2.54 14.90
CA ILE A 13 2.23 3.36 14.42
C ILE A 13 2.18 3.54 12.90
N ILE A 14 1.88 2.47 12.14
CA ILE A 14 1.77 2.52 10.68
C ILE A 14 0.60 3.41 10.26
N SER A 15 -0.56 3.27 10.90
CA SER A 15 -1.75 4.12 10.63
C SER A 15 -1.47 5.59 10.95
N ARG A 16 -0.82 5.89 12.08
CA ARG A 16 -0.45 7.26 12.44
C ARG A 16 0.55 7.87 11.46
N ALA A 17 1.48 7.08 10.91
CA ALA A 17 2.43 7.58 9.93
C ALA A 17 1.74 8.12 8.66
N VAL A 18 0.60 7.54 8.26
CA VAL A 18 -0.16 8.01 7.08
C VAL A 18 -1.19 9.10 7.39
N GLU A 19 -1.65 9.21 8.65
CA GLU A 19 -2.66 10.19 9.08
C GLU A 19 -2.07 11.51 9.62
N ASP A 20 -0.91 11.44 10.29
CA ASP A 20 -0.28 12.56 10.97
C ASP A 20 1.04 12.94 10.30
N LYS A 21 1.03 14.07 9.59
CA LYS A 21 2.18 14.62 8.84
C LYS A 21 3.38 14.99 9.72
N THR A 22 3.22 14.97 11.05
CA THR A 22 4.33 15.23 11.99
C THR A 22 5.09 13.96 12.37
N VAL A 23 4.56 12.77 12.05
CA VAL A 23 5.25 11.50 12.33
C VAL A 23 6.40 11.27 11.35
N ILE A 24 6.18 11.57 10.07
CA ILE A 24 7.20 11.56 9.01
C ILE A 24 7.08 12.86 8.23
N GLU A 25 7.92 13.83 8.58
CA GLU A 25 7.83 15.20 8.03
C GLU A 25 8.49 15.33 6.65
N GLU A 26 9.50 14.51 6.37
CA GLU A 26 10.35 14.64 5.20
C GLU A 26 9.76 13.88 4.00
N TYR A 27 9.67 14.55 2.85
CA TYR A 27 8.97 14.02 1.68
C TYR A 27 9.58 12.71 1.17
N GLU A 28 10.91 12.62 1.07
CA GLU A 28 11.58 11.40 0.62
C GLU A 28 11.49 10.28 1.66
N ALA A 29 11.59 10.60 2.95
CA ALA A 29 11.36 9.63 4.03
C ALA A 29 9.94 9.05 3.98
N TYR A 30 8.93 9.88 3.71
CA TYR A 30 7.56 9.41 3.56
C TYR A 30 7.38 8.56 2.30
N ARG A 31 8.02 8.93 1.18
CA ARG A 31 8.05 8.09 -0.03
C ARG A 31 8.64 6.71 0.26
N HIS A 32 9.82 6.65 0.88
CA HIS A 32 10.47 5.37 1.22
C HIS A 32 9.62 4.55 2.20
N PHE A 33 8.97 5.19 3.18
CA PHE A 33 8.04 4.51 4.07
C PHE A 33 6.89 3.83 3.30
N LEU A 34 6.31 4.49 2.29
CA LEU A 34 5.27 3.89 1.46
C LEU A 34 5.80 2.77 0.56
N GLU A 35 7.04 2.87 0.07
CA GLU A 35 7.70 1.80 -0.69
C GLU A 35 7.92 0.55 0.16
N ASP A 36 8.46 0.73 1.38
CA ASP A 36 8.66 -0.36 2.34
C ASP A 36 7.32 -0.98 2.78
N LEU A 37 6.29 -0.16 2.97
CA LEU A 37 4.94 -0.63 3.30
C LEU A 37 4.32 -1.42 2.14
N GLY A 38 4.50 -0.96 0.89
CA GLY A 38 4.07 -1.67 -0.30
C GLY A 38 4.74 -3.04 -0.42
N GLU A 39 6.06 -3.10 -0.21
CA GLU A 39 6.82 -4.35 -0.18
C GLU A 39 6.34 -5.30 0.94
N LEU A 40 6.09 -4.77 2.15
CA LEU A 40 5.56 -5.56 3.26
C LEU A 40 4.19 -6.16 2.93
N ILE A 41 3.31 -5.38 2.30
CA ILE A 41 1.99 -5.87 1.85
C ILE A 41 2.20 -7.00 0.82
N CYS A 42 2.97 -6.77 -0.24
CA CYS A 42 3.17 -7.77 -1.30
C CYS A 42 3.84 -9.05 -0.80
N THR A 43 4.80 -8.94 0.12
CA THR A 43 5.47 -10.09 0.76
C THR A 43 4.48 -11.02 1.47
N HIS A 44 3.42 -10.48 2.06
CA HIS A 44 2.48 -11.24 2.89
C HIS A 44 1.15 -11.57 2.20
N PHE A 45 0.74 -10.77 1.21
CA PHE A 45 -0.58 -10.86 0.59
C PHE A 45 -0.53 -11.09 -0.93
N GLY A 46 0.67 -11.23 -1.50
CA GLY A 46 0.88 -11.38 -2.93
C GLY A 46 0.87 -10.05 -3.69
N GLY A 47 1.14 -10.11 -4.99
CA GLY A 47 1.31 -8.96 -5.87
C GLY A 47 2.76 -8.49 -5.95
N GLU A 48 2.99 -7.42 -6.71
CA GLU A 48 4.26 -6.72 -6.87
C GLU A 48 4.03 -5.21 -6.68
N PRO A 49 4.82 -4.54 -5.84
CA PRO A 49 4.65 -3.11 -5.63
C PRO A 49 5.08 -2.34 -6.88
N GLY A 50 4.25 -1.38 -7.28
CA GLY A 50 4.51 -0.42 -8.32
C GLY A 50 5.19 0.85 -7.78
N ARG A 51 5.21 1.88 -8.61
CA ARG A 51 5.83 3.17 -8.24
C ARG A 51 5.00 3.90 -7.19
N VAL A 52 5.65 4.41 -6.15
CA VAL A 52 5.06 5.43 -5.27
C VAL A 52 5.09 6.78 -5.98
N SER A 53 3.93 7.39 -6.11
CA SER A 53 3.76 8.75 -6.62
C SER A 53 3.27 9.65 -5.49
N GLY A 54 3.79 10.87 -5.43
CA GLY A 54 3.38 11.86 -4.45
C GLY A 54 2.70 13.06 -5.11
N PRO A 55 2.24 14.04 -4.31
CA PRO A 55 1.48 15.20 -4.78
C PRO A 55 2.20 16.09 -5.82
N ALA A 56 3.51 15.95 -5.97
CA ALA A 56 4.30 16.65 -6.97
C ALA A 56 4.30 15.95 -8.35
N TYR A 57 3.69 14.78 -8.47
CA TYR A 57 3.63 14.03 -9.72
C TYR A 57 2.55 14.66 -10.65
N PRO A 58 2.92 15.07 -11.88
CA PRO A 58 1.96 15.69 -12.79
C PRO A 58 0.92 14.68 -13.27
N GLY A 59 -0.37 15.01 -13.11
CA GLY A 59 -1.48 14.24 -13.69
C GLY A 59 -2.22 13.32 -12.72
N ASP A 60 -1.85 13.28 -11.45
CA ASP A 60 -2.54 12.51 -10.41
C ASP A 60 -2.97 13.43 -9.25
N GLU A 61 -4.28 13.71 -9.15
CA GLU A 61 -4.87 14.51 -8.06
C GLU A 61 -5.12 13.69 -6.78
N LEU A 62 -4.75 12.40 -6.78
CA LEU A 62 -5.01 11.47 -5.68
C LEU A 62 -4.03 11.61 -4.50
N GLY A 63 -2.99 12.44 -4.64
CA GLY A 63 -2.01 12.68 -3.59
C GLY A 63 -0.91 11.62 -3.56
N TRP A 64 -0.71 10.98 -2.41
CA TRP A 64 0.25 9.88 -2.29
C TRP A 64 -0.42 8.57 -2.69
N THR A 65 0.13 7.91 -3.71
CA THR A 65 -0.37 6.64 -4.24
C THR A 65 0.76 5.63 -4.37
N CYS A 66 0.44 4.36 -4.23
CA CYS A 66 1.33 3.24 -4.52
C CYS A 66 0.57 2.30 -5.45
N GLY A 67 1.11 2.04 -6.64
CA GLY A 67 0.54 1.04 -7.55
C GLY A 67 0.79 -0.37 -7.02
N PHE A 68 -0.10 -1.30 -7.34
CA PHE A 68 0.07 -2.72 -7.01
C PHE A 68 -0.28 -3.54 -8.24
N HIS A 69 0.64 -4.40 -8.68
CA HIS A 69 0.42 -5.34 -9.77
C HIS A 69 0.08 -6.71 -9.19
N ILE A 70 -1.13 -7.19 -9.43
CA ILE A 70 -1.57 -8.50 -8.93
C ILE A 70 -0.86 -9.63 -9.68
N ASN A 71 -0.49 -10.68 -8.96
CA ASN A 71 0.18 -11.87 -9.50
C ASN A 71 -0.44 -13.15 -8.94
N GLU A 72 0.14 -14.31 -9.28
CA GLU A 72 -0.33 -15.63 -8.83
C GLU A 72 -0.31 -15.84 -7.29
N GLY A 73 0.35 -14.95 -6.55
CA GLY A 73 0.36 -14.96 -5.08
C GLY A 73 -0.90 -14.36 -4.46
N VAL A 74 -1.73 -13.65 -5.23
CA VAL A 74 -2.98 -13.07 -4.75
C VAL A 74 -4.12 -14.09 -4.95
N PRO A 75 -5.00 -14.28 -3.96
CA PRO A 75 -6.18 -15.14 -4.10
C PRO A 75 -7.05 -14.79 -5.33
N ASP A 76 -7.73 -15.79 -5.89
CA ASP A 76 -8.57 -15.65 -7.11
C ASP A 76 -9.70 -14.61 -6.98
N ASP A 77 -10.12 -14.31 -5.75
CA ASP A 77 -11.11 -13.29 -5.43
C ASP A 77 -10.50 -11.89 -5.24
N GLY A 78 -9.21 -11.70 -5.57
CA GLY A 78 -8.45 -10.45 -5.42
C GLY A 78 -7.91 -10.20 -4.00
N GLY A 79 -8.18 -11.08 -3.03
CA GLY A 79 -7.59 -11.01 -1.69
C GLY A 79 -7.82 -9.67 -0.96
N VAL A 80 -6.73 -9.11 -0.39
CA VAL A 80 -6.80 -7.82 0.32
C VAL A 80 -7.07 -6.63 -0.62
N PHE A 81 -6.79 -6.79 -1.92
CA PHE A 81 -6.90 -5.73 -2.91
C PHE A 81 -8.33 -5.55 -3.42
N ASN A 82 -9.17 -6.60 -3.41
CA ASN A 82 -10.56 -6.58 -3.90
C ASN A 82 -11.47 -5.51 -3.25
N ARG A 83 -11.04 -4.91 -2.14
CA ARG A 83 -11.77 -3.81 -1.48
C ARG A 83 -11.46 -2.44 -2.06
N TYR A 84 -10.44 -2.34 -2.90
CA TYR A 84 -9.86 -1.11 -3.41
C TYR A 84 -9.84 -1.16 -4.93
N ASP A 85 -9.98 0.00 -5.57
CA ASP A 85 -10.06 0.14 -7.03
C ASP A 85 -11.12 -0.77 -7.67
N THR A 86 -12.38 -0.47 -7.37
CA THR A 86 -13.54 -1.31 -7.76
C THR A 86 -13.95 -1.17 -9.23
N ASP A 87 -13.23 -0.36 -10.00
CA ASP A 87 -13.48 -0.16 -11.43
C ASP A 87 -13.03 -1.39 -12.24
N GLU A 88 -12.31 -2.31 -11.60
CA GLU A 88 -11.82 -3.56 -12.16
C GLU A 88 -12.32 -4.74 -11.33
N ALA A 89 -12.80 -5.79 -12.01
CA ALA A 89 -13.22 -7.03 -11.36
C ALA A 89 -12.15 -8.10 -11.52
N TRP A 90 -12.01 -8.97 -10.51
CA TRP A 90 -11.03 -10.07 -10.50
C TRP A 90 -11.73 -11.41 -10.64
N ARG A 91 -11.38 -12.18 -11.68
CA ARG A 91 -11.90 -13.54 -11.92
C ARG A 91 -10.83 -14.42 -12.53
N ASP A 92 -10.72 -15.66 -12.05
CA ASP A 92 -9.80 -16.68 -12.57
C ASP A 92 -8.33 -16.20 -12.65
N GLY A 93 -7.87 -15.46 -11.64
CA GLY A 93 -6.50 -14.94 -11.56
C GLY A 93 -6.15 -13.83 -12.56
N LYS A 94 -7.16 -13.14 -13.12
CA LYS A 94 -6.97 -12.03 -14.07
C LYS A 94 -7.86 -10.84 -13.74
N GLU A 95 -7.30 -9.67 -14.03
CA GLU A 95 -8.02 -8.40 -14.08
C GLU A 95 -8.95 -8.41 -15.30
N VAL A 96 -10.23 -8.08 -15.09
CA VAL A 96 -11.20 -7.84 -16.15
C VAL A 96 -11.83 -6.46 -15.94
N GLN A 97 -11.88 -5.66 -17.00
CA GLN A 97 -12.65 -4.40 -16.96
C GLN A 97 -14.10 -4.71 -16.58
N ALA A 98 -14.61 -3.98 -15.58
CA ALA A 98 -15.99 -4.12 -15.10
C ALA A 98 -17.03 -3.69 -16.15
#